data_AF-A0A1R1PWU4-F1
#
_entry.id   AF-A0A1R1PWU4-F1
#
_cell.length_a   1.000
_cell.length_b   1.000
_cell.length_c   1.000
_cell.angle_alpha   90.00
_cell.angle_beta   90.00
_cell.angle_gamma   90.00
#
_symmetry.space_group_name_H-M   'P 1'
#
loop_
_entity.id
_entity.type
_entity.pdbx_description
1 polymer ?
#
loop_
_entity_poly.entity_id
_entity_poly.type
_entity_poly.pdbx_seq_one_letter_code
_entity_poly.pdbx_strand_id
1 'polypeptide(L)'
;MILSRAIARRGMGLRPTSALNPKSFASAKGRGVSFGRASLSTQLKGTTRMSTGIQLGRAYSTEAEDGEMDPTKQERMVEEADVVIVGGGPSGLSAAIRIKQNALKQNKDIRVVVLEKGPEIGAHILSGAVIEPGPLEELFPNWEELGAPLLQPALEDHMKFLTKNYAIPIPHPPTMSNHGNYIVSLSDVVKWLGERAEELEVEIFAGFAGSEVIYGDKGQVVGVATNDVGLDKNFKPKPSFERGIEIHGKVTLFAEGCHGSLSKQVINKYSLRDKDAFQAYGLGLKEVWEIDPAKHKAGTVVHTVGFPFSSDLYAGSFIYHMKD
;
A
#
# COMPACT_ATOMS: atom_id res chain seq x y z
N MET A 1 -10.09 -32.29 -7.24
CA MET A 1 -8.96 -33.15 -7.66
C MET A 1 -8.47 -32.66 -9.03
N ILE A 2 -7.57 -31.68 -9.04
CA ILE A 2 -6.82 -31.25 -10.23
C ILE A 2 -5.41 -30.95 -9.70
N LEU A 3 -4.50 -31.91 -9.91
CA LEU A 3 -3.07 -31.80 -9.59
C LEU A 3 -2.37 -31.22 -10.82
N SER A 4 -1.66 -30.10 -10.67
CA SER A 4 -0.62 -29.70 -11.62
C SER A 4 0.73 -29.78 -10.92
N ARG A 5 1.61 -30.65 -11.42
CA ARG A 5 2.97 -30.88 -10.95
C ARG A 5 3.96 -30.31 -11.96
N ALA A 6 4.76 -29.35 -11.52
CA ALA A 6 6.15 -29.10 -11.93
C ALA A 6 6.69 -28.12 -10.86
N ILE A 7 7.85 -28.25 -10.24
CA ILE A 7 9.20 -28.27 -10.82
C ILE A 7 10.16 -28.83 -9.75
N ALA A 8 11.13 -29.63 -10.19
CA ALA A 8 12.27 -30.08 -9.38
C ALA A 8 13.33 -28.96 -9.29
N ARG A 9 13.85 -28.66 -8.08
CA ARG A 9 15.10 -27.93 -7.90
C ARG A 9 16.10 -28.78 -7.13
N ARG A 10 17.23 -29.07 -7.79
CA ARG A 10 18.48 -29.55 -7.20
C ARG A 10 19.12 -28.41 -6.43
N GLY A 11 19.60 -28.72 -5.23
CA GLY A 11 20.32 -27.78 -4.38
C GLY A 11 21.76 -27.55 -4.81
N MET A 12 22.34 -26.50 -4.26
CA MET A 12 23.76 -26.40 -3.95
C MET A 12 23.89 -25.36 -2.83
N GLY A 13 24.37 -25.81 -1.67
CA GLY A 13 24.60 -24.97 -0.51
C GLY A 13 25.97 -24.29 -0.56
N LEU A 14 26.08 -23.18 0.15
CA LEU A 14 27.34 -22.65 0.67
C LEU A 14 27.09 -22.09 2.07
N ARG A 15 27.94 -22.50 3.01
CA ARG A 15 28.00 -22.06 4.41
C ARG A 15 28.88 -20.80 4.56
N PRO A 16 28.76 -20.05 5.67
CA PRO A 16 29.15 -18.65 5.77
C PRO A 16 30.55 -18.45 6.37
N THR A 17 31.15 -17.29 6.11
CA THR A 17 32.39 -16.82 6.76
C THR A 17 32.14 -15.60 7.65
N SER A 18 32.21 -15.85 8.96
CA SER A 18 32.83 -15.05 10.03
C SER A 18 32.71 -13.52 10.05
N ALA A 19 31.90 -13.08 11.01
CA ALA A 19 32.06 -11.98 11.96
C ALA A 19 33.39 -11.19 11.98
N LEU A 20 33.25 -9.86 11.97
CA LEU A 20 34.16 -8.93 12.66
C LEU A 20 33.36 -7.82 13.34
N ASN A 21 33.54 -7.73 14.64
CA ASN A 21 33.05 -6.69 15.55
C ASN A 21 34.28 -5.93 16.08
N PRO A 22 34.28 -4.60 16.11
CA PRO A 22 35.00 -3.92 17.16
C PRO A 22 34.14 -2.91 17.93
N LYS A 23 34.26 -3.07 19.24
CA LYS A 23 33.69 -2.28 20.31
C LYS A 23 34.15 -0.81 20.30
N SER A 24 33.23 0.01 20.81
CA SER A 24 33.42 1.08 21.79
C SER A 24 34.40 2.20 21.48
N PHE A 25 33.83 3.39 21.28
CA PHE A 25 34.41 4.65 21.74
C PHE A 25 33.47 5.33 22.72
N ALA A 26 33.96 5.63 23.91
CA ALA A 26 33.32 6.43 24.94
C ALA A 26 33.94 7.83 24.96
N SER A 27 33.12 8.88 25.07
CA SER A 27 33.44 10.27 25.50
C SER A 27 32.20 11.12 25.15
N ALA A 28 31.71 12.11 25.90
CA ALA A 28 31.94 12.62 27.24
C ALA A 28 30.71 13.48 27.61
N LYS A 29 30.54 13.70 28.92
CA LYS A 29 29.50 14.54 29.54
C LYS A 29 29.55 15.99 29.03
N GLY A 30 28.39 16.57 28.72
CA GLY A 30 28.17 18.01 28.54
C GLY A 30 26.82 18.42 29.14
N ARG A 31 26.83 19.45 29.97
CA ARG A 31 25.77 19.88 30.91
C ARG A 31 24.52 20.43 30.21
N GLY A 32 23.38 20.19 30.84
CA GLY A 32 22.09 20.76 30.45
C GLY A 32 21.91 22.22 30.84
N VAL A 33 20.93 22.85 30.19
CA VAL A 33 20.25 24.07 30.65
C VAL A 33 18.77 23.93 30.29
N SER A 34 17.91 23.96 31.31
CA SER A 34 16.45 24.04 31.17
C SER A 34 16.02 25.48 30.93
N PHE A 35 14.99 25.71 30.11
CA PHE A 35 14.19 26.92 30.21
C PHE A 35 12.72 26.56 30.37
N GLY A 36 12.18 26.94 31.52
CA GLY A 36 10.80 26.75 31.91
C GLY A 36 9.86 27.77 31.30
N ARG A 37 8.59 27.35 31.19
CA ARG A 37 7.40 28.14 30.88
C ARG A 37 7.26 29.35 31.83
N ALA A 38 6.84 30.48 31.27
CA ALA A 38 6.12 31.51 32.01
C ALA A 38 4.93 31.99 31.16
N SER A 39 3.73 31.76 31.69
CA SER A 39 2.47 32.37 31.26
C SER A 39 2.36 33.78 31.82
N LEU A 40 1.93 34.75 31.00
CA LEU A 40 1.46 36.04 31.50
C LEU A 40 0.17 36.43 30.77
N SER A 41 -0.90 36.40 31.55
CA SER A 41 -2.20 36.99 31.29
C SER A 41 -2.14 38.51 31.44
N THR A 42 -2.71 39.26 30.49
CA THR A 42 -3.04 40.67 30.71
C THR A 42 -4.42 40.97 30.11
N GLN A 43 -5.33 41.42 30.96
CA GLN A 43 -6.67 41.89 30.63
C GLN A 43 -6.65 43.32 30.06
N LEU A 44 -7.49 43.48 29.02
CA LEU A 44 -8.30 44.63 28.60
C LEU A 44 -8.12 46.00 29.27
N LYS A 45 -7.98 47.02 28.41
CA LYS A 45 -8.69 48.32 28.47
C LYS A 45 -8.68 48.95 27.07
N GLY A 46 -9.86 49.23 26.53
CA GLY A 46 -10.02 49.81 25.18
C GLY A 46 -11.43 50.36 24.94
N THR A 47 -11.67 51.54 25.49
CA THR A 47 -12.37 52.72 24.96
C THR A 47 -13.54 52.56 23.96
N THR A 48 -14.71 53.01 24.39
CA THR A 48 -15.92 53.30 23.61
C THR A 48 -15.67 54.36 22.52
N ARG A 49 -16.02 54.07 21.26
CA ARG A 49 -16.42 55.09 20.27
C ARG A 49 -17.52 54.56 19.37
N MET A 50 -18.62 55.33 19.30
CA MET A 50 -19.72 55.14 18.36
C MET A 50 -19.23 55.25 16.91
N SER A 51 -19.66 54.33 16.05
CA SER A 51 -19.64 54.53 14.60
C SER A 51 -21.03 54.28 14.03
N THR A 52 -21.56 55.36 13.48
CA THR A 52 -22.71 55.48 12.57
C THR A 52 -22.79 54.35 11.54
N GLY A 53 -24.00 53.83 11.36
CA GLY A 53 -24.30 52.81 10.37
C GLY A 53 -24.13 53.30 8.94
N ILE A 54 -23.49 52.46 8.12
CA ILE A 54 -23.67 52.38 6.68
C ILE A 54 -23.84 50.89 6.39
N GLN A 55 -25.08 50.46 6.14
CA GLN A 55 -25.37 49.16 5.55
C GLN A 55 -24.90 49.18 4.10
N LEU A 56 -23.66 48.75 3.85
CA LEU A 56 -23.24 48.32 2.53
C LEU A 56 -23.65 46.85 2.37
N GLY A 57 -24.90 46.64 1.99
CA GLY A 57 -25.34 45.37 1.43
C GLY A 57 -24.57 45.12 0.14
N ARG A 58 -23.51 44.30 0.21
CA ARG A 58 -22.90 43.72 -0.99
C ARG A 58 -23.86 42.63 -1.46
N ALA A 59 -24.78 43.00 -2.34
CA ALA A 59 -25.53 42.04 -3.13
C ALA A 59 -24.49 41.28 -3.98
N TYR A 60 -24.27 40.00 -3.66
CA TYR A 60 -23.67 39.08 -4.64
C TYR A 60 -24.73 38.91 -5.72
N SER A 61 -24.49 39.47 -6.91
CA SER A 61 -25.32 39.22 -8.08
C SER A 61 -25.27 37.72 -8.36
N THR A 62 -26.38 37.03 -8.08
CA THR A 62 -26.66 35.71 -8.64
C THR A 62 -27.18 35.92 -10.06
N GLU A 63 -26.30 36.33 -10.95
CA GLU A 63 -26.52 36.20 -12.38
C GLU A 63 -25.35 35.36 -12.87
N ALA A 64 -25.59 34.05 -12.96
CA ALA A 64 -24.70 33.15 -13.66
C ALA A 64 -24.73 33.57 -15.12
N GLU A 65 -23.67 34.23 -15.59
CA GLU A 65 -23.48 34.49 -17.00
C GLU A 65 -23.38 33.15 -17.73
N ASP A 66 -24.28 32.96 -18.70
CA ASP A 66 -24.24 31.87 -19.68
C ASP A 66 -22.94 31.98 -20.50
N GLY A 67 -21.87 31.38 -19.96
CA GLY A 67 -20.52 31.44 -20.52
C GLY A 67 -19.42 30.81 -19.66
N GLU A 68 -19.69 30.43 -18.41
CA GLU A 68 -18.71 29.72 -17.58
C GLU A 68 -18.33 28.37 -18.22
N MET A 69 -17.09 28.29 -18.71
CA MET A 69 -16.45 27.03 -19.10
C MET A 69 -16.55 26.07 -17.92
N ASP A 70 -17.26 24.95 -18.12
CA ASP A 70 -17.33 23.86 -17.14
C ASP A 70 -15.91 23.50 -16.67
N PRO A 71 -15.55 23.78 -15.41
CA PRO A 71 -14.17 23.64 -14.97
C PRO A 71 -13.74 22.16 -14.97
N THR A 72 -14.69 21.21 -15.01
CA THR A 72 -14.39 19.78 -15.19
C THR A 72 -13.92 19.44 -16.61
N LYS A 73 -14.08 20.36 -17.58
CA LYS A 73 -13.62 20.23 -18.97
C LYS A 73 -12.33 21.00 -19.26
N GLN A 74 -11.73 21.63 -18.25
CA GLN A 74 -10.44 22.28 -18.40
C GLN A 74 -9.33 21.23 -18.63
N GLU A 75 -8.31 21.65 -19.39
CA GLU A 75 -7.10 20.87 -19.58
C GLU A 75 -6.42 20.62 -18.23
N ARG A 76 -5.89 19.41 -18.05
CA ARG A 76 -5.12 19.04 -16.87
C ARG A 76 -3.68 19.47 -17.05
N MET A 77 -3.00 19.74 -15.93
CA MET A 77 -1.55 19.80 -15.93
C MET A 77 -1.00 18.41 -16.31
N VAL A 78 0.00 18.37 -17.19
CA VAL A 78 0.62 17.13 -17.63
C VAL A 78 2.04 17.05 -17.09
N GLU A 79 2.37 15.92 -16.47
CA GLU A 79 3.72 15.52 -16.12
C GLU A 79 4.16 14.31 -16.93
N GLU A 80 5.45 14.23 -17.25
CA GLU A 80 6.03 13.17 -18.08
C GLU A 80 6.98 12.28 -17.27
N ALA A 81 6.78 10.96 -17.32
CA ALA A 81 7.65 9.96 -16.73
C ALA A 81 8.00 8.87 -17.76
N ASP A 82 9.01 8.05 -17.47
CA ASP A 82 9.28 6.88 -18.30
C ASP A 82 8.33 5.73 -17.94
N VAL A 83 8.12 5.53 -16.63
CA VAL A 83 7.23 4.49 -16.11
C VAL A 83 6.29 5.08 -15.07
N VAL A 84 5.00 4.84 -15.25
CA VAL A 84 3.95 5.18 -14.28
C VAL A 84 3.40 3.90 -13.68
N ILE A 85 3.32 3.81 -12.36
CA ILE A 85 2.84 2.64 -11.63
C ILE A 85 1.66 3.06 -10.77
N VAL A 86 0.52 2.40 -10.94
CA VAL A 86 -0.70 2.68 -10.17
C VAL A 86 -0.82 1.65 -9.05
N GLY A 87 -0.52 2.05 -7.82
CA GLY A 87 -0.61 1.24 -6.61
C GLY A 87 0.76 1.04 -5.95
N GLY A 88 0.89 1.56 -4.73
CA GLY A 88 2.06 1.42 -3.85
C GLY A 88 2.04 0.14 -2.99
N GLY A 89 1.50 -0.95 -3.54
CA GLY A 89 1.49 -2.26 -2.89
C GLY A 89 2.80 -3.05 -3.11
N PRO A 90 2.88 -4.30 -2.62
CA PRO A 90 4.10 -5.10 -2.74
C PRO A 90 4.49 -5.33 -4.21
N SER A 91 3.53 -5.52 -5.11
CA SER A 91 3.80 -5.70 -6.55
C SER A 91 4.30 -4.41 -7.22
N GLY A 92 3.65 -3.28 -6.97
CA GLY A 92 4.01 -2.00 -7.57
C GLY A 92 5.38 -1.50 -7.13
N LEU A 93 5.66 -1.54 -5.82
CA LEU A 93 6.95 -1.15 -5.28
C LEU A 93 8.07 -2.10 -5.72
N SER A 94 7.83 -3.41 -5.74
CA SER A 94 8.82 -4.38 -6.25
C SER A 94 9.17 -4.12 -7.72
N ALA A 95 8.17 -3.79 -8.54
CA ALA A 95 8.40 -3.42 -9.94
C ALA A 95 9.22 -2.12 -10.05
N ALA A 96 8.86 -1.08 -9.30
CA ALA A 96 9.57 0.20 -9.28
C ALA A 96 11.05 0.02 -8.92
N ILE A 97 11.31 -0.70 -7.83
CA ILE A 97 12.65 -1.04 -7.33
C ILE A 97 13.44 -1.79 -8.39
N ARG A 98 12.88 -2.88 -8.97
CA ARG A 98 13.60 -3.68 -9.96
C ARG A 98 13.89 -2.89 -11.23
N ILE A 99 13.00 -1.98 -11.64
CA ILE A 99 13.22 -1.09 -12.77
C ILE A 99 14.41 -0.17 -12.49
N LYS A 100 14.44 0.53 -11.34
CA LYS A 100 15.56 1.42 -11.00
C LYS A 100 16.87 0.66 -10.78
N GLN A 101 16.85 -0.50 -10.11
CA GLN A 101 18.02 -1.38 -10.00
C GLN A 101 18.61 -1.76 -11.38
N ASN A 102 17.76 -2.09 -12.35
CA ASN A 102 18.20 -2.41 -13.71
C ASN A 102 18.69 -1.18 -14.48
N ALA A 103 18.05 -0.02 -14.28
CA ALA A 103 18.46 1.25 -14.86
C ALA A 103 19.87 1.63 -14.40
N LEU A 104 20.13 1.54 -13.08
CA LEU A 104 21.45 1.79 -12.48
C LEU A 104 22.51 0.84 -13.04
N LYS A 105 22.22 -0.47 -13.14
CA LYS A 105 23.14 -1.46 -13.73
C LYS A 105 23.48 -1.16 -15.19
N GLN A 106 22.55 -0.57 -15.93
CA GLN A 106 22.72 -0.20 -17.35
C GLN A 106 23.17 1.25 -17.54
N ASN A 107 23.43 1.99 -16.45
CA ASN A 107 23.73 3.42 -16.47
C ASN A 107 22.71 4.24 -17.29
N LYS A 108 21.42 3.95 -17.09
CA LYS A 108 20.30 4.67 -17.70
C LYS A 108 19.59 5.49 -16.65
N ASP A 109 19.24 6.70 -17.03
CA ASP A 109 18.29 7.51 -16.27
C ASP A 109 16.87 7.16 -16.70
N ILE A 110 16.04 6.75 -15.73
CA ILE A 110 14.65 6.35 -15.94
C ILE A 110 13.84 6.97 -14.80
N ARG A 111 12.90 7.85 -15.14
CA ARG A 111 11.95 8.45 -14.19
C ARG A 111 10.81 7.46 -13.93
N VAL A 112 10.70 7.00 -12.69
CA VAL A 112 9.66 6.05 -12.26
C VAL A 112 8.77 6.73 -11.24
N VAL A 113 7.48 6.81 -11.55
CA VAL A 113 6.45 7.41 -10.72
C VAL A 113 5.51 6.33 -10.19
N VAL A 114 5.25 6.34 -8.89
CA VAL A 114 4.27 5.45 -8.23
C VAL A 114 3.16 6.31 -7.62
N LEU A 115 1.91 6.06 -8.03
CA LEU A 115 0.72 6.65 -7.43
C LEU A 115 0.16 5.71 -6.35
N GLU A 116 -0.06 6.22 -5.15
CA GLU A 116 -0.74 5.50 -4.07
C GLU A 116 -1.90 6.33 -3.51
N LYS A 117 -3.08 5.72 -3.44
CA LYS A 117 -4.29 6.38 -2.94
C LYS A 117 -4.23 6.59 -1.41
N GLY A 118 -3.62 5.67 -0.68
CA GLY A 118 -3.42 5.78 0.75
C GLY A 118 -2.63 7.05 1.09
N PRO A 119 -2.95 7.72 2.21
CA PRO A 119 -2.25 8.95 2.61
C PRO A 119 -0.75 8.72 2.85
N GLU A 120 -0.35 7.47 3.10
CA GLU A 120 1.01 6.99 3.15
C GLU A 120 1.08 5.56 2.58
N ILE A 121 2.28 5.13 2.19
CA ILE A 121 2.53 3.73 1.81
C ILE A 121 2.13 2.79 2.96
N GLY A 122 1.42 1.71 2.63
CA GLY A 122 0.98 0.72 3.61
C GLY A 122 -0.37 1.00 4.29
N ALA A 123 -0.91 2.22 4.21
CA ALA A 123 -2.15 2.61 4.92
C ALA A 123 -3.39 1.79 4.49
N HIS A 124 -3.46 1.39 3.22
CA HIS A 124 -4.55 0.58 2.68
C HIS A 124 -4.20 -0.91 2.53
N ILE A 125 -3.06 -1.35 3.06
CA ILE A 125 -2.67 -2.76 3.01
C ILE A 125 -3.43 -3.53 4.09
N LEU A 126 -4.13 -4.59 3.67
CA LEU A 126 -4.78 -5.54 4.55
C LEU A 126 -4.39 -6.96 4.15
N SER A 127 -3.76 -7.69 5.07
CA SER A 127 -3.43 -9.10 4.89
C SER A 127 -3.21 -9.80 6.23
N GLY A 128 -3.68 -11.05 6.34
CA GLY A 128 -3.22 -12.01 7.35
C GLY A 128 -1.96 -12.68 6.81
N ALA A 129 -0.83 -11.99 6.88
CA ALA A 129 0.31 -12.33 6.05
C ALA A 129 1.22 -13.37 6.71
N VAL A 130 1.30 -14.54 6.08
CA VAL A 130 2.43 -15.46 6.19
C VAL A 130 3.06 -15.53 4.82
N ILE A 131 4.30 -15.06 4.68
CA ILE A 131 4.95 -14.86 3.38
C ILE A 131 6.18 -15.75 3.22
N GLU A 132 6.36 -16.27 2.01
CA GLU A 132 7.62 -16.88 1.60
C GLU A 132 8.66 -15.77 1.31
N PRO A 133 9.91 -15.91 1.78
CA PRO A 133 10.92 -14.86 1.59
C PRO A 133 11.51 -14.85 0.18
N GLY A 134 11.35 -15.92 -0.61
CA GLY A 134 12.01 -16.09 -1.92
C GLY A 134 11.88 -14.91 -2.89
N PRO A 135 10.68 -14.34 -3.13
CA PRO A 135 10.54 -13.15 -3.97
C PRO A 135 11.28 -11.92 -3.42
N LEU A 136 11.33 -11.76 -2.10
CA LEU A 136 12.08 -10.68 -1.46
C LEU A 136 13.58 -10.93 -1.56
N GLU A 137 14.05 -12.16 -1.36
CA GLU A 137 15.45 -12.57 -1.57
C GLU A 137 15.91 -12.31 -3.01
N GLU A 138 15.04 -12.52 -4.00
CA GLU A 138 15.37 -12.18 -5.38
C GLU A 138 15.53 -10.66 -5.57
N LEU A 139 14.67 -9.86 -4.95
CA LEU A 139 14.70 -8.40 -5.07
C LEU A 139 15.86 -7.77 -4.29
N PHE A 140 16.12 -8.30 -3.10
CA PHE A 140 17.15 -7.88 -2.15
C PHE A 140 17.80 -9.12 -1.53
N PRO A 141 18.89 -9.64 -2.11
CA PRO A 141 19.58 -10.82 -1.58
C PRO A 141 20.09 -10.65 -0.15
N ASN A 142 20.30 -9.41 0.30
CA ASN A 142 20.75 -9.03 1.63
C ASN A 142 19.64 -8.35 2.46
N TRP A 143 18.37 -8.71 2.24
CA TRP A 143 17.22 -8.10 2.92
C TRP A 143 17.31 -8.13 4.46
N GLU A 144 17.92 -9.17 5.04
CA GLU A 144 18.15 -9.28 6.49
C GLU A 144 19.06 -8.16 6.99
N GLU A 145 20.17 -7.93 6.30
CA GLU A 145 21.15 -6.88 6.63
C GLU A 145 20.56 -5.48 6.43
N LEU A 146 19.66 -5.35 5.46
CA LEU A 146 18.90 -4.12 5.18
C LEU A 146 17.71 -3.92 6.14
N GLY A 147 17.52 -4.82 7.11
CA GLY A 147 16.53 -4.68 8.17
C GLY A 147 15.08 -4.83 7.71
N ALA A 148 14.80 -5.67 6.71
CA ALA A 148 13.41 -5.92 6.31
C ALA A 148 12.60 -6.51 7.50
N PRO A 149 11.32 -6.13 7.68
CA PRO A 149 10.54 -6.46 8.88
C PRO A 149 9.98 -7.89 8.89
N LEU A 150 10.78 -8.89 8.50
CA LEU A 150 10.47 -10.31 8.56
C LEU A 150 11.06 -10.90 9.86
N LEU A 151 10.41 -10.58 10.98
CA LEU A 151 10.99 -10.84 12.30
C LEU A 151 10.48 -12.12 12.98
N GLN A 152 9.34 -12.67 12.55
CA GLN A 152 8.72 -13.83 13.17
C GLN A 152 8.66 -15.01 12.20
N PRO A 153 9.57 -16.00 12.29
CA PRO A 153 9.46 -17.23 11.54
C PRO A 153 8.15 -17.96 11.87
N ALA A 154 7.53 -18.59 10.87
CA ALA A 154 6.46 -19.55 11.06
C ALA A 154 7.07 -20.89 11.52
N LEU A 155 6.71 -21.32 12.73
CA LEU A 155 7.33 -22.46 13.42
C LEU A 155 6.41 -23.68 13.48
N GLU A 156 5.11 -23.46 13.66
CA GLU A 156 4.12 -24.52 13.79
C GLU A 156 2.88 -24.24 12.94
N ASP A 157 2.48 -25.22 12.14
CA ASP A 157 1.25 -25.19 11.34
C ASP A 157 0.16 -26.07 11.96
N HIS A 158 -1.01 -25.49 12.17
CA HIS A 158 -2.18 -26.18 12.70
C HIS A 158 -3.37 -25.99 11.76
N MET A 159 -4.00 -27.09 11.34
CA MET A 159 -5.29 -27.04 10.65
C MET A 159 -6.35 -27.74 11.50
N LYS A 160 -7.51 -27.10 11.65
CA LYS A 160 -8.60 -27.60 12.50
C LYS A 160 -9.94 -27.55 11.78
N PHE A 161 -10.73 -28.60 11.92
CA PHE A 161 -12.15 -28.61 11.58
C PHE A 161 -12.96 -28.19 12.81
N LEU A 162 -13.71 -27.10 12.69
CA LEU A 162 -14.57 -26.60 13.76
C LEU A 162 -15.97 -27.19 13.63
N THR A 163 -16.48 -27.70 14.74
CA THR A 163 -17.91 -27.90 14.97
C THR A 163 -18.38 -26.84 15.96
N LYS A 164 -19.69 -26.79 16.25
CA LYS A 164 -20.25 -25.86 17.24
C LYS A 164 -19.53 -25.93 18.61
N ASN A 165 -19.06 -27.11 19.00
CA ASN A 165 -18.54 -27.35 20.36
C ASN A 165 -17.09 -27.88 20.40
N TYR A 166 -16.50 -28.22 19.24
CA TYR A 166 -15.20 -28.90 19.18
C TYR A 166 -14.31 -28.31 18.09
N ALA A 167 -13.01 -28.28 18.36
CA ALA A 167 -11.97 -28.01 17.36
C ALA A 167 -11.17 -29.29 17.14
N ILE A 168 -11.39 -29.95 16.01
CA ILE A 168 -10.82 -31.26 15.68
C ILE A 168 -9.58 -31.04 14.81
N PRO A 169 -8.37 -31.45 15.24
CA PRO A 169 -7.17 -31.37 14.40
C PRO A 169 -7.33 -32.21 13.13
N ILE A 170 -6.92 -31.65 11.99
CA ILE A 170 -6.90 -32.32 10.70
C ILE A 170 -5.56 -32.06 10.00
N PRO A 171 -5.07 -32.96 9.14
CA PRO A 171 -3.86 -32.69 8.37
C PRO A 171 -4.09 -31.51 7.42
N HIS A 172 -3.11 -30.60 7.34
CA HIS A 172 -3.12 -29.54 6.34
C HIS A 172 -2.60 -30.07 4.99
N PRO A 173 -3.07 -29.52 3.86
CA PRO A 173 -2.50 -29.87 2.56
C PRO A 173 -1.04 -29.39 2.46
N PRO A 174 -0.19 -30.02 1.63
CA PRO A 174 1.21 -29.64 1.47
C PRO A 174 1.42 -28.17 1.07
N THR A 175 0.48 -27.60 0.30
CA THR A 175 0.50 -26.19 -0.15
C THR A 175 0.26 -25.18 0.98
N MET A 176 -0.13 -25.64 2.18
CA MET A 176 -0.31 -24.81 3.37
C MET A 176 0.81 -25.01 4.40
N SER A 177 1.91 -25.69 4.04
CA SER A 177 3.09 -25.76 4.90
C SER A 177 3.84 -24.43 4.86
N ASN A 178 4.16 -23.89 6.03
CA ASN A 178 4.84 -22.60 6.18
C ASN A 178 6.31 -22.75 6.60
N HIS A 179 6.92 -23.90 6.34
CA HIS A 179 8.34 -24.08 6.60
C HIS A 179 9.18 -23.09 5.79
N GLY A 180 9.96 -22.25 6.49
CA GLY A 180 10.78 -21.20 5.88
C GLY A 180 10.06 -19.88 5.63
N ASN A 181 8.76 -19.79 5.98
CA ASN A 181 7.97 -18.56 5.83
C ASN A 181 8.01 -17.70 7.10
N TYR A 182 7.54 -16.47 6.97
CA TYR A 182 7.50 -15.49 8.05
C TYR A 182 6.08 -14.95 8.26
N ILE A 183 5.66 -14.84 9.51
CA ILE A 183 4.46 -14.12 9.93
C ILE A 183 4.82 -12.63 9.97
N VAL A 184 4.10 -11.79 9.22
CA VAL A 184 4.44 -10.38 9.07
C VAL A 184 3.23 -9.46 9.18
N SER A 185 3.50 -8.20 9.53
CA SER A 185 2.65 -7.08 9.15
C SER A 185 2.98 -6.69 7.71
N LEU A 186 2.11 -7.02 6.76
CA LEU A 186 2.36 -6.68 5.35
C LEU A 186 2.43 -5.17 5.13
N SER A 187 1.71 -4.38 5.95
CA SER A 187 1.81 -2.92 5.93
C SER A 187 3.22 -2.45 6.24
N ASP A 188 3.90 -3.07 7.22
CA ASP A 188 5.28 -2.71 7.58
C ASP A 188 6.27 -3.16 6.50
N VAL A 189 6.07 -4.33 5.90
CA VAL A 189 6.87 -4.79 4.75
C VAL A 189 6.75 -3.82 3.57
N VAL A 190 5.53 -3.36 3.27
CA VAL A 190 5.26 -2.43 2.17
C VAL A 190 5.83 -1.04 2.48
N LYS A 191 5.77 -0.56 3.73
CA LYS A 191 6.45 0.67 4.17
C LYS A 191 7.96 0.57 3.96
N TRP A 192 8.57 -0.53 4.38
CA TRP A 192 10.00 -0.78 4.16
C TRP A 192 10.35 -0.83 2.67
N LEU A 193 9.52 -1.45 1.82
CA LEU A 193 9.70 -1.41 0.37
C LEU A 193 9.59 0.02 -0.19
N GLY A 194 8.72 0.85 0.37
CA GLY A 194 8.59 2.27 0.02
C GLY A 194 9.89 3.02 0.27
N GLU A 195 10.47 2.89 1.46
CA GLU A 195 11.76 3.49 1.81
C GLU A 195 12.88 3.04 0.85
N ARG A 196 12.98 1.73 0.56
CA ARG A 196 13.98 1.21 -0.39
C ARG A 196 13.75 1.71 -1.82
N ALA A 197 12.51 1.97 -2.21
CA ALA A 197 12.19 2.54 -3.51
C ALA A 197 12.59 4.03 -3.59
N GLU A 198 12.32 4.81 -2.55
CA GLU A 198 12.73 6.22 -2.46
C GLU A 198 14.26 6.38 -2.45
N GLU A 199 14.99 5.49 -1.78
CA GLU A 199 16.46 5.44 -1.82
C GLU A 199 17.02 5.20 -3.23
N LEU A 200 16.22 4.56 -4.09
CA LEU A 200 16.54 4.36 -5.50
C LEU A 200 15.98 5.47 -6.38
N GLU A 201 15.53 6.60 -5.83
CA GLU A 201 14.95 7.74 -6.54
C GLU A 201 13.67 7.38 -7.32
N VAL A 202 12.86 6.48 -6.78
CA VAL A 202 11.47 6.33 -7.23
C VAL A 202 10.64 7.48 -6.65
N GLU A 203 9.87 8.16 -7.49
CA GLU A 203 8.96 9.22 -7.06
C GLU A 203 7.64 8.61 -6.60
N ILE A 204 7.37 8.63 -5.30
CA ILE A 204 6.13 8.11 -4.71
C ILE A 204 5.18 9.26 -4.38
N PHE A 205 4.02 9.28 -5.03
CA PHE A 205 2.93 10.20 -4.72
C PHE A 205 1.84 9.49 -3.91
N ALA A 206 2.00 9.47 -2.60
CA ALA A 206 0.97 9.02 -1.67
C ALA A 206 -0.14 10.08 -1.51
N GLY A 207 -1.36 9.63 -1.27
CA GLY A 207 -2.57 10.46 -1.17
C GLY A 207 -3.22 10.80 -2.51
N PHE A 208 -2.66 10.33 -3.63
CA PHE A 208 -3.15 10.63 -4.97
C PHE A 208 -3.70 9.35 -5.64
N ALA A 209 -5.02 9.32 -5.86
CA ALA A 209 -5.66 8.20 -6.51
C ALA A 209 -5.60 8.35 -8.03
N GLY A 210 -5.15 7.33 -8.75
CA GLY A 210 -5.44 7.23 -10.19
C GLY A 210 -6.94 7.11 -10.40
N SER A 211 -7.56 8.07 -11.08
CA SER A 211 -9.01 8.11 -11.33
C SER A 211 -9.39 7.82 -12.78
N GLU A 212 -8.49 8.06 -13.72
CA GLU A 212 -8.75 7.91 -15.14
C GLU A 212 -7.54 7.33 -15.87
N VAL A 213 -7.79 6.47 -16.86
CA VAL A 213 -6.75 5.99 -17.79
C VAL A 213 -6.71 6.91 -19.00
N ILE A 214 -5.53 7.45 -19.29
CA ILE A 214 -5.33 8.33 -20.45
C ILE A 214 -4.94 7.47 -21.65
N TYR A 215 -5.66 7.65 -22.75
CA TYR A 215 -5.43 6.93 -24.00
C TYR A 215 -4.98 7.89 -25.09
N GLY A 216 -3.96 7.51 -25.84
CA GLY A 216 -3.55 8.24 -27.03
C GLY A 216 -4.40 7.91 -28.26
N ASP A 217 -4.11 8.56 -29.38
CA ASP A 217 -4.92 8.51 -30.61
C ASP A 217 -5.08 7.11 -31.21
N LYS A 218 -4.10 6.21 -31.01
CA LYS A 218 -4.18 4.82 -31.51
C LYS A 218 -4.83 3.89 -30.49
N GLY A 219 -5.42 4.44 -29.44
CA GLY A 219 -6.08 3.70 -28.37
C GLY A 219 -5.14 3.03 -27.39
N GLN A 220 -3.82 3.29 -27.44
CA GLN A 220 -2.84 2.83 -26.45
C GLN A 220 -2.94 3.62 -25.15
N VAL A 221 -2.63 2.99 -24.01
CA VAL A 221 -2.48 3.69 -22.73
C VAL A 221 -1.24 4.60 -22.83
N VAL A 222 -1.40 5.86 -22.49
CA VAL A 222 -0.31 6.86 -22.42
C VAL A 222 -0.06 7.36 -21.00
N GLY A 223 -0.91 7.00 -20.04
CA GLY A 223 -0.76 7.43 -18.65
C GLY A 223 -2.02 7.27 -17.83
N VAL A 224 -2.08 7.97 -16.71
CA VAL A 224 -3.26 8.09 -15.85
C VAL A 224 -3.43 9.52 -15.34
N ALA A 225 -4.66 9.90 -14.98
CA ALA A 225 -4.90 11.13 -14.24
C ALA A 225 -5.19 10.85 -12.77
N THR A 226 -4.74 11.74 -11.89
CA THR A 226 -5.15 11.76 -10.49
C THR A 226 -6.58 12.27 -10.35
N ASN A 227 -7.20 12.02 -9.20
CA ASN A 227 -8.54 12.53 -8.90
C ASN A 227 -8.59 14.07 -8.87
N ASP A 228 -9.69 14.63 -9.38
CA ASP A 228 -10.05 16.02 -9.15
C ASP A 228 -10.35 16.24 -7.66
N VAL A 229 -10.09 17.44 -7.14
CA VAL A 229 -10.38 17.84 -5.76
C VAL A 229 -11.37 19.00 -5.74
N GLY A 230 -12.03 19.22 -4.60
CA GLY A 230 -12.99 20.31 -4.46
C GLY A 230 -14.35 20.07 -5.14
N LEU A 231 -14.76 18.81 -5.34
CA LEU A 231 -16.13 18.46 -5.76
C LEU A 231 -17.07 18.30 -4.56
N ASP A 232 -18.35 18.69 -4.72
CA ASP A 232 -19.39 18.45 -3.73
C ASP A 232 -19.96 17.02 -3.84
N LYS A 233 -20.90 16.65 -2.95
CA LYS A 233 -21.54 15.33 -2.94
C LYS A 233 -22.34 15.00 -4.22
N ASN A 234 -22.66 16.02 -5.02
CA ASN A 234 -23.37 15.90 -6.29
C ASN A 234 -22.40 16.02 -7.48
N PHE A 235 -21.09 15.91 -7.24
CA PHE A 235 -20.03 16.09 -8.23
C PHE A 235 -20.02 17.46 -8.92
N LYS A 236 -20.51 18.50 -8.23
CA LYS A 236 -20.41 19.88 -8.70
C LYS A 236 -19.12 20.54 -8.19
N PRO A 237 -18.40 21.29 -9.04
CA PRO A 237 -17.23 22.08 -8.63
C PRO A 237 -17.56 23.07 -7.51
N LYS A 238 -16.74 23.09 -6.44
CA LYS A 238 -16.72 24.16 -5.44
C LYS A 238 -15.71 25.25 -5.85
N PRO A 239 -15.69 26.41 -5.19
CA PRO A 239 -14.65 27.43 -5.43
C PRO A 239 -13.22 26.94 -5.21
N SER A 240 -13.02 25.86 -4.46
CA SER A 240 -11.74 25.19 -4.24
C SER A 240 -11.49 24.03 -5.22
N PHE A 241 -12.18 24.00 -6.36
CA PHE A 241 -12.03 22.94 -7.34
C PHE A 241 -10.69 23.04 -8.03
N GLU A 242 -9.98 21.92 -8.09
CA GLU A 242 -8.75 21.78 -8.87
C GLU A 242 -8.82 20.46 -9.64
N ARG A 243 -8.46 20.53 -10.92
CA ARG A 243 -8.33 19.35 -11.78
C ARG A 243 -7.15 18.51 -11.32
N GLY A 244 -7.32 17.19 -11.41
CA GLY A 244 -6.22 16.26 -11.22
C GLY A 244 -5.12 16.45 -12.26
N ILE A 245 -3.96 15.89 -11.99
CA ILE A 245 -2.77 15.95 -12.85
C ILE A 245 -2.75 14.70 -13.72
N GLU A 246 -2.44 14.86 -15.00
CA GLU A 246 -2.10 13.74 -15.88
C GLU A 246 -0.64 13.39 -15.74
N ILE A 247 -0.34 12.11 -15.56
CA ILE A 247 1.02 11.59 -15.56
C ILE A 247 1.15 10.67 -16.76
N HIS A 248 1.86 11.15 -17.77
CA HIS A 248 2.13 10.44 -18.99
C HIS A 248 3.36 9.57 -18.82
N GLY A 249 3.30 8.36 -19.36
CA GLY A 249 4.33 7.33 -19.22
C GLY A 249 4.51 6.58 -20.51
N LYS A 250 5.77 6.27 -20.86
CA LYS A 250 6.06 5.33 -21.97
C LYS A 250 5.48 3.94 -21.68
N VAL A 251 5.45 3.56 -20.40
CA VAL A 251 4.80 2.35 -19.89
C VAL A 251 3.99 2.69 -18.65
N THR A 252 2.74 2.22 -18.58
CA THR A 252 1.91 2.29 -17.38
C THR A 252 1.68 0.89 -16.82
N LEU A 253 2.05 0.66 -15.57
CA LEU A 253 1.84 -0.58 -14.84
C LEU A 253 0.66 -0.42 -13.87
N PHE A 254 -0.35 -1.29 -14.00
CA PHE A 254 -1.49 -1.31 -13.09
C PHE A 254 -1.26 -2.34 -11.99
N ALA A 255 -1.03 -1.85 -10.76
CA ALA A 255 -0.70 -2.62 -9.57
C ALA A 255 -1.70 -2.37 -8.41
N GLU A 256 -2.96 -2.04 -8.74
CA GLU A 256 -4.02 -1.66 -7.79
C GLU A 256 -4.44 -2.79 -6.82
N GLY A 257 -4.04 -4.03 -7.09
CA GLY A 257 -4.41 -5.20 -6.30
C GLY A 257 -5.77 -5.80 -6.68
N CYS A 258 -6.44 -6.38 -5.68
CA CYS A 258 -7.69 -7.12 -5.88
C CYS A 258 -8.81 -6.21 -6.42
N HIS A 259 -9.34 -6.54 -7.60
CA HIS A 259 -10.43 -5.81 -8.25
C HIS A 259 -10.13 -4.32 -8.55
N GLY A 260 -8.91 -4.02 -9.00
CA GLY A 260 -8.47 -2.67 -9.39
C GLY A 260 -9.42 -1.95 -10.34
N SER A 261 -9.69 -0.69 -10.04
CA SER A 261 -10.68 0.15 -10.74
C SER A 261 -10.24 0.51 -12.16
N LEU A 262 -9.00 0.96 -12.34
CA LEU A 262 -8.46 1.29 -13.66
C LEU A 262 -8.12 0.02 -14.44
N SER A 263 -7.58 -0.98 -13.75
CA SER A 263 -7.29 -2.31 -14.29
C SER A 263 -8.53 -2.91 -14.94
N LYS A 264 -9.69 -2.81 -14.30
CA LYS A 264 -10.97 -3.28 -14.86
C LYS A 264 -11.33 -2.55 -16.15
N GLN A 265 -11.11 -1.24 -16.24
CA GLN A 265 -11.36 -0.47 -17.45
C GLN A 265 -10.44 -0.92 -18.60
N VAL A 266 -9.15 -1.10 -18.32
CA VAL A 266 -8.14 -1.56 -19.29
C VAL A 266 -8.45 -2.98 -19.79
N ILE A 267 -8.76 -3.90 -18.86
CA ILE A 267 -9.15 -5.28 -19.19
C ILE A 267 -10.35 -5.29 -20.13
N ASN A 268 -11.36 -4.47 -19.87
CA ASN A 268 -12.56 -4.38 -20.71
C ASN A 268 -12.24 -3.77 -22.08
N LYS A 269 -11.52 -2.65 -22.13
CA LYS A 269 -11.20 -1.94 -23.38
C LYS A 269 -10.44 -2.84 -24.36
N TYR A 270 -9.46 -3.58 -23.88
CA TYR A 270 -8.63 -4.45 -24.73
C TYR A 270 -9.08 -5.91 -24.76
N SER A 271 -10.23 -6.25 -24.14
CA SER A 271 -10.74 -7.62 -24.07
C SER A 271 -9.70 -8.63 -23.56
N LEU A 272 -8.98 -8.30 -22.49
CA LEU A 272 -7.87 -9.10 -21.95
C LEU A 272 -8.31 -10.37 -21.20
N ARG A 273 -9.60 -10.69 -21.25
CA ARG A 273 -10.21 -11.80 -20.54
C ARG A 273 -11.28 -12.41 -21.42
N ASP A 274 -11.25 -13.72 -21.54
CA ASP A 274 -12.29 -14.46 -22.25
C ASP A 274 -13.65 -14.26 -21.57
N LYS A 275 -14.72 -14.27 -22.38
CA LYS A 275 -16.09 -14.00 -21.90
C LYS A 275 -16.52 -14.91 -20.74
N ASP A 276 -15.99 -16.13 -20.70
CA ASP A 276 -16.34 -17.14 -19.69
C ASP A 276 -15.28 -17.29 -18.57
N ALA A 277 -14.18 -16.53 -18.65
CA ALA A 277 -13.08 -16.59 -17.69
C ALA A 277 -13.24 -15.54 -16.59
N PHE A 278 -14.23 -15.70 -15.71
CA PHE A 278 -14.40 -14.76 -14.59
C PHE A 278 -13.38 -15.00 -13.46
N GLN A 279 -12.96 -13.92 -12.80
CA GLN A 279 -12.13 -14.02 -11.61
C GLN A 279 -13.01 -14.41 -10.42
N ALA A 280 -12.60 -15.42 -9.66
CA ALA A 280 -13.22 -15.78 -8.40
C ALA A 280 -12.59 -14.96 -7.26
N TYR A 281 -13.43 -14.50 -6.33
CA TYR A 281 -13.00 -13.68 -5.19
C TYR A 281 -13.42 -14.31 -3.87
N GLY A 282 -12.68 -14.00 -2.80
CA GLY A 282 -13.08 -14.21 -1.42
C GLY A 282 -13.04 -12.89 -0.66
N LEU A 283 -13.92 -12.73 0.33
CA LEU A 283 -13.90 -11.58 1.22
C LEU A 283 -13.09 -11.91 2.48
N GLY A 284 -12.02 -11.18 2.72
CA GLY A 284 -11.20 -11.30 3.92
C GLY A 284 -11.55 -10.23 4.94
N LEU A 285 -11.84 -10.65 6.17
CA LEU A 285 -11.94 -9.76 7.33
C LEU A 285 -10.76 -10.07 8.26
N LYS A 286 -10.17 -9.02 8.83
CA LYS A 286 -9.00 -9.14 9.70
C LYS A 286 -9.13 -8.17 10.87
N GLU A 287 -8.74 -8.65 12.04
CA GLU A 287 -8.52 -7.86 13.24
C GLU A 287 -7.12 -8.20 13.81
N VAL A 288 -6.57 -7.29 14.60
CA VAL A 288 -5.31 -7.49 15.33
C VAL A 288 -5.62 -7.37 16.82
N TRP A 289 -5.10 -8.30 17.61
CA TRP A 289 -5.46 -8.46 19.02
C TRP A 289 -4.19 -8.50 19.87
N GLU A 290 -4.20 -7.75 20.97
CA GLU A 290 -3.31 -8.02 22.09
C GLU A 290 -3.98 -9.07 23.00
N ILE A 291 -3.26 -10.13 23.33
CA ILE A 291 -3.78 -11.25 24.12
C ILE A 291 -2.96 -11.45 25.39
N ASP A 292 -3.50 -12.20 26.33
CA ASP A 292 -2.77 -12.67 27.51
C ASP A 292 -1.45 -13.35 27.08
N PRO A 293 -0.27 -12.84 27.52
CA PRO A 293 1.03 -13.40 27.15
C PRO A 293 1.16 -14.90 27.43
N ALA A 294 0.46 -15.43 28.45
CA ALA A 294 0.49 -16.86 28.76
C ALA A 294 -0.16 -17.74 27.66
N LYS A 295 -0.96 -17.14 26.78
CA LYS A 295 -1.62 -17.80 25.64
C LYS A 295 -0.90 -17.55 24.32
N HIS A 296 0.08 -16.65 24.31
CA HIS A 296 0.86 -16.34 23.12
C HIS A 296 1.91 -17.41 22.85
N LYS A 297 1.96 -17.88 21.60
CA LYS A 297 2.91 -18.88 21.12
C LYS A 297 3.51 -18.41 19.80
N ALA A 298 4.50 -17.53 19.89
CA ALA A 298 5.20 -16.93 18.76
C ALA A 298 5.49 -17.94 17.63
N GLY A 299 5.15 -17.59 16.39
CA GLY A 299 5.39 -18.43 15.21
C GLY A 299 4.33 -19.50 14.94
N THR A 300 3.27 -19.56 15.77
CA THR A 300 2.14 -20.46 15.52
C THR A 300 1.23 -19.91 14.42
N VAL A 301 0.93 -20.75 13.43
CA VAL A 301 0.00 -20.49 12.33
C VAL A 301 -1.17 -21.45 12.45
N VAL A 302 -2.39 -20.91 12.58
CA VAL A 302 -3.61 -21.72 12.68
C VAL A 302 -4.56 -21.37 11.56
N HIS A 303 -5.05 -22.40 10.87
CA HIS A 303 -6.13 -22.31 9.92
C HIS A 303 -7.30 -23.16 10.37
N THR A 304 -8.52 -22.68 10.13
CA THR A 304 -9.72 -23.45 10.44
C THR A 304 -10.72 -23.45 9.30
N VAL A 305 -11.50 -24.53 9.23
CA VAL A 305 -12.65 -24.70 8.33
C VAL A 305 -13.84 -25.27 9.12
N GLY A 306 -15.03 -25.25 8.55
CA GLY A 306 -16.26 -25.74 9.20
C GLY A 306 -17.04 -24.63 9.90
N PHE A 307 -17.55 -24.89 11.10
CA PHE A 307 -18.40 -23.96 11.84
C PHE A 307 -17.76 -22.56 11.98
N PRO A 308 -18.51 -21.45 11.81
CA PRO A 308 -19.97 -21.35 11.66
C PRO A 308 -20.49 -21.50 10.23
N PHE A 309 -19.65 -21.86 9.27
CA PHE A 309 -20.04 -21.94 7.86
C PHE A 309 -20.70 -23.28 7.52
N SER A 310 -21.60 -23.25 6.54
CA SER A 310 -22.17 -24.46 5.93
C SER A 310 -21.16 -25.14 4.99
N SER A 311 -21.34 -26.43 4.72
CA SER A 311 -20.39 -27.24 3.93
C SER A 311 -20.31 -26.87 2.45
N ASP A 312 -21.30 -26.15 1.93
CA ASP A 312 -21.38 -25.65 0.56
C ASP A 312 -20.74 -24.26 0.37
N LEU A 313 -20.30 -23.62 1.46
CA LEU A 313 -19.62 -22.33 1.43
C LEU A 313 -18.10 -22.51 1.56
N TYR A 314 -17.35 -22.01 0.58
CA TYR A 314 -15.90 -21.94 0.67
C TYR A 314 -15.47 -20.81 1.61
N ALA A 315 -15.13 -21.17 2.85
CA ALA A 315 -14.72 -20.22 3.88
C ALA A 315 -13.79 -20.88 4.90
N GLY A 316 -13.07 -20.05 5.63
CA GLY A 316 -12.18 -20.47 6.70
C GLY A 316 -11.77 -19.30 7.58
N SER A 317 -10.96 -19.58 8.59
CA SER A 317 -10.34 -18.56 9.42
C SER A 317 -8.83 -18.74 9.46
N PHE A 318 -8.15 -17.68 9.89
CA PHE A 318 -6.72 -17.69 10.15
C PHE A 318 -6.42 -17.01 11.49
N ILE A 319 -5.44 -17.53 12.21
CA ILE A 319 -4.92 -16.94 13.46
C ILE A 319 -3.41 -17.13 13.46
N TYR A 320 -2.67 -16.03 13.56
CA TYR A 320 -1.21 -16.06 13.53
C TYR A 320 -0.64 -15.36 14.75
N HIS A 321 0.26 -16.03 15.45
CA HIS A 321 0.96 -15.46 16.58
C HIS A 321 2.19 -14.70 16.09
N MET A 322 2.03 -13.38 16.01
CA MET A 322 3.07 -12.43 15.64
C MET A 322 4.18 -12.37 16.70
N LYS A 323 5.25 -11.61 16.42
CA LYS A 323 6.40 -11.45 17.30
C LYS A 323 6.02 -10.94 18.70
N ASP A 324 5.10 -9.98 18.73
CA ASP A 324 4.66 -9.23 19.91
C ASP A 324 3.14 -9.35 20.06
#